data_AF-A0A941XSW0-F1
#
_entry.id   AF-A0A941XSW0-F1
#
_cell.length_a   1.000
_cell.length_b   1.000
_cell.length_c   1.000
_cell.angle_alpha   90.00
_cell.angle_beta   90.00
_cell.angle_gamma   90.00
#
_symmetry.space_group_name_H-M   'P 1'
#
loop_
_entity.id
_entity.type
_entity.pdbx_description
1 polymer ?
#
loop_
_entity_poly.entity_id
_entity_poly.type
_entity_poly.pdbx_seq_one_letter_code
_entity_poly.pdbx_strand_id
1 'polypeptide(L)'
;FGNYYFMDDANVHSLLAMPYLGTVSLKDPIYQNTRRMVWSKDNPYFFRGTAGEGIGGPHIGYDMIWPMSIIMRAMTSCEDDEIRKCIKMLRNTDGDTGFMHESFHKDNPEKYTRHWFAWANTLFGELILKLIEMKKIALLNE
;
A
#
# COMPACT_ATOMS: atom_id res chain seq x y z
N PHE A 1 26.50 -10.00 -18.45
CA PHE A 1 26.31 -9.37 -17.12
C PHE A 1 24.94 -9.76 -16.58
N GLY A 2 24.80 -9.93 -15.26
CA GLY A 2 23.59 -10.43 -14.57
C GLY A 2 23.38 -9.74 -13.22
N ASN A 3 23.33 -8.40 -13.24
CA ASN A 3 23.06 -7.60 -12.04
C ASN A 3 21.56 -7.61 -11.72
N TYR A 4 21.22 -7.51 -10.44
CA TYR A 4 19.84 -7.48 -9.96
C TYR A 4 19.67 -6.34 -8.96
N TYR A 5 18.49 -5.75 -8.93
CA TYR A 5 18.10 -4.77 -7.94
C TYR A 5 16.88 -5.28 -7.18
N PHE A 6 17.03 -5.38 -5.86
CA PHE A 6 16.03 -5.95 -4.97
C PHE A 6 15.34 -4.81 -4.21
N MET A 7 14.23 -4.34 -4.77
CA MET A 7 13.37 -3.31 -4.16
C MET A 7 11.95 -3.43 -4.71
N ASP A 8 11.04 -2.64 -4.15
CA ASP A 8 9.77 -2.33 -4.79
C ASP A 8 9.45 -0.84 -4.63
N ASP A 9 8.70 -0.29 -5.57
CA ASP A 9 8.19 1.08 -5.56
C ASP A 9 6.67 1.04 -5.37
N ALA A 10 6.09 2.08 -4.78
CA ALA A 10 4.66 2.11 -4.49
C ALA A 10 3.77 2.25 -5.73
N ASN A 11 4.28 2.78 -6.85
CA ASN A 11 3.51 2.93 -8.07
C ASN A 11 3.19 1.58 -8.70
N VAL A 12 1.94 1.37 -9.08
CA VAL A 12 1.54 0.19 -9.88
C VAL A 12 2.06 0.42 -11.31
N HIS A 13 2.93 -0.42 -11.87
CA HIS A 13 3.07 -1.88 -11.75
C HIS A 13 4.19 -2.34 -10.81
N SER A 14 3.91 -2.50 -9.52
CA SER A 14 4.86 -2.94 -8.49
C SER A 14 4.89 -4.46 -8.32
N LEU A 15 5.95 -4.99 -7.69
CA LEU A 15 6.04 -6.41 -7.33
C LEU A 15 4.89 -6.80 -6.40
N LEU A 16 4.53 -5.93 -5.45
CA LEU A 16 3.40 -6.14 -4.54
C LEU A 16 2.07 -6.29 -5.30
N ALA A 17 1.87 -5.51 -6.37
CA ALA A 17 0.62 -5.42 -7.13
C ALA A 17 0.46 -6.49 -8.23
N MET A 18 1.42 -7.39 -8.43
CA MET A 18 1.36 -8.38 -9.52
C MET A 18 0.07 -9.24 -9.51
N PRO A 19 -0.45 -9.74 -8.36
CA PRO A 19 -1.73 -10.44 -8.35
C PRO A 19 -2.94 -9.55 -8.62
N TYR A 20 -2.89 -8.27 -8.23
CA TYR A 20 -3.94 -7.31 -8.54
C TYR A 20 -4.07 -7.11 -10.06
N LEU A 21 -2.93 -7.09 -10.77
CA LEU A 21 -2.86 -7.00 -12.23
C LEU A 21 -3.13 -8.33 -12.95
N GLY A 22 -3.33 -9.43 -12.21
CA GLY A 22 -3.54 -10.75 -12.78
C GLY A 22 -2.30 -11.37 -13.46
N THR A 23 -1.11 -10.83 -13.23
CA THR A 23 0.13 -11.30 -13.88
C THR A 23 0.74 -12.52 -13.18
N VAL A 24 0.52 -12.65 -11.87
CA VAL A 24 0.92 -13.82 -11.07
C VAL A 24 -0.21 -14.26 -10.16
N SER A 25 -0.25 -15.56 -9.83
CA SER A 25 -1.21 -16.06 -8.85
C SER A 25 -0.89 -15.52 -7.47
N LEU A 26 -1.92 -15.14 -6.71
CA LEU A 26 -1.76 -14.77 -5.29
C LEU A 26 -1.15 -15.93 -4.46
N LYS A 27 -1.34 -17.17 -4.89
CA LYS A 27 -0.81 -18.38 -4.22
C LYS A 27 0.58 -18.78 -4.70
N ASP A 28 1.18 -18.04 -5.63
CA ASP A 28 2.53 -18.33 -6.10
C ASP A 28 3.55 -18.20 -4.93
N PRO A 29 4.33 -19.25 -4.64
CA PRO A 29 5.28 -19.22 -3.53
C PRO A 29 6.39 -18.18 -3.72
N ILE A 30 6.80 -17.89 -4.95
CA ILE A 30 7.78 -16.85 -5.27
C ILE A 30 7.17 -15.48 -4.99
N TYR A 31 5.94 -15.23 -5.44
CA TYR A 31 5.22 -13.99 -5.10
C TYR A 31 5.10 -13.82 -3.59
N GLN A 32 4.75 -14.87 -2.85
CA GLN A 32 4.63 -14.78 -1.39
C GLN A 32 5.97 -14.47 -0.70
N ASN A 33 7.09 -15.02 -1.21
CA ASN A 33 8.43 -14.65 -0.74
C ASN A 33 8.73 -13.18 -1.03
N THR A 34 8.46 -12.73 -2.25
CA THR A 34 8.64 -11.34 -2.68
C THR A 34 7.78 -10.39 -1.85
N ARG A 35 6.50 -10.69 -1.64
CA ARG A 35 5.56 -9.91 -0.82
C ARG A 35 6.09 -9.67 0.59
N ARG A 36 6.72 -10.69 1.20
CA ARG A 36 7.35 -10.55 2.53
C ARG A 36 8.61 -9.69 2.48
N MET A 37 9.44 -9.83 1.44
CA MET A 37 10.66 -9.04 1.29
C MET A 37 10.37 -7.56 1.00
N VAL A 38 9.44 -7.26 0.08
CA VAL A 38 9.12 -5.88 -0.30
C VAL A 38 8.44 -5.11 0.83
N TRP A 39 7.79 -5.82 1.76
CA TRP A 39 7.19 -5.29 2.99
C TRP A 39 8.10 -5.50 4.22
N SER A 40 9.42 -5.47 4.04
CA SER A 40 10.40 -5.53 5.13
C SER A 40 11.46 -4.44 4.95
N LYS A 41 12.32 -4.26 5.96
CA LYS A 41 13.48 -3.36 5.88
C LYS A 41 14.54 -3.79 4.86
N ASP A 42 14.38 -4.97 4.25
CA ASP A 42 15.25 -5.43 3.15
C ASP A 42 14.94 -4.68 1.86
N ASN A 43 13.71 -4.15 1.71
CA ASN A 43 13.38 -3.18 0.68
C ASN A 43 13.87 -1.78 1.12
N PRO A 44 14.79 -1.14 0.38
CA PRO A 44 15.33 0.17 0.74
C PRO A 44 14.27 1.29 0.77
N TYR A 45 13.10 1.08 0.16
CA TYR A 45 12.00 2.04 0.14
C TYR A 45 10.80 1.61 0.99
N PHE A 46 10.97 0.62 1.86
CA PHE A 46 10.01 0.33 2.91
C PHE A 46 10.32 1.18 4.15
N PHE A 47 9.31 1.92 4.60
CA PHE A 47 9.42 2.80 5.76
C PHE A 47 8.41 2.38 6.83
N ARG A 48 8.81 2.53 8.10
CA ARG A 48 7.97 2.29 9.28
C ARG A 48 8.25 3.38 10.30
N GLY A 49 7.20 4.06 10.73
CA GLY A 49 7.24 5.13 11.72
C GLY A 49 6.08 5.04 12.71
N THR A 50 5.87 6.12 13.46
CA THR A 50 4.80 6.19 14.48
C THR A 50 3.40 6.26 13.88
N ALA A 51 3.25 6.80 12.67
CA ALA A 51 1.95 6.97 12.01
C ALA A 51 1.56 5.79 11.12
N GLY A 52 2.53 5.04 10.59
CA GLY A 52 2.24 3.89 9.73
C GLY A 52 3.48 3.22 9.16
N GLU A 53 3.23 2.27 8.26
CA GLU A 53 4.27 1.58 7.50
C GLU A 53 3.82 1.33 6.06
N GLY A 54 4.78 1.33 5.14
CA GLY A 54 4.50 1.01 3.75
C GLY A 54 5.67 1.31 2.85
N ILE A 55 5.43 1.18 1.55
CA ILE A 55 6.45 1.38 0.52
C ILE A 55 6.29 2.80 -0.02
N GLY A 56 7.41 3.46 -0.25
CA GLY A 56 7.50 4.71 -0.97
C GLY A 56 8.22 4.54 -2.30
N GLY A 57 9.28 5.31 -2.48
CA GLY A 57 10.11 5.25 -3.68
C GLY A 57 11.12 6.39 -3.71
N PRO A 58 12.09 6.38 -4.64
CA PRO A 58 13.06 7.45 -4.78
C PRO A 58 12.44 8.78 -5.25
N HIS A 59 11.19 8.77 -5.75
CA HIS A 59 10.55 9.94 -6.34
C HIS A 59 10.34 11.09 -5.35
N ILE A 60 9.80 10.80 -4.16
CA ILE A 60 9.67 11.80 -3.08
C ILE A 60 10.86 11.71 -2.11
N GLY A 61 11.46 10.53 -1.98
CA GLY A 61 12.62 10.29 -1.13
C GLY A 61 12.26 9.56 0.16
N TYR A 62 13.13 9.68 1.16
CA TYR A 62 13.10 8.86 2.36
C TYR A 62 11.93 9.20 3.27
N ASP A 63 11.48 8.18 4.02
CA ASP A 63 10.45 8.27 5.05
C ASP A 63 9.04 8.65 4.57
N MET A 64 8.84 8.73 3.26
CA MET A 64 7.57 9.08 2.63
C MET A 64 6.87 7.82 2.12
N ILE A 65 5.83 7.40 2.84
CA ILE A 65 5.01 6.22 2.51
C ILE A 65 3.91 6.63 1.56
N TRP A 66 3.65 5.81 0.55
CA TRP A 66 2.58 6.08 -0.42
C TRP A 66 1.34 5.24 -0.10
N PRO A 67 0.14 5.85 0.03
CA PRO A 67 -1.12 5.14 0.26
C PRO A 67 -1.38 4.02 -0.75
N MET A 68 -0.93 4.17 -1.99
CA MET A 68 -1.06 3.13 -3.02
C MET A 68 -0.43 1.80 -2.61
N SER A 69 0.71 1.80 -1.92
CA SER A 69 1.34 0.56 -1.44
C SER A 69 0.46 -0.17 -0.41
N ILE A 70 -0.19 0.58 0.48
CA ILE A 70 -1.09 0.06 1.51
C ILE A 70 -2.39 -0.46 0.87
N ILE A 71 -2.92 0.26 -0.12
CA ILE A 71 -4.08 -0.18 -0.91
C ILE A 71 -3.76 -1.49 -1.63
N MET A 72 -2.59 -1.58 -2.29
CA MET A 72 -2.16 -2.80 -2.98
C MET A 72 -1.93 -3.96 -2.02
N ARG A 73 -1.39 -3.71 -0.81
CA ARG A 73 -1.27 -4.72 0.23
C ARG A 73 -2.63 -5.31 0.62
N ALA A 74 -3.65 -4.46 0.78
CA ALA A 74 -5.01 -4.90 1.08
C ALA A 74 -5.65 -5.64 -0.10
N MET A 75 -5.51 -5.11 -1.33
CA MET A 75 -6.04 -5.70 -2.56
C MET A 75 -5.49 -7.11 -2.84
N THR A 76 -4.28 -7.39 -2.36
CA THR A 76 -3.55 -8.66 -2.52
C THR A 76 -3.46 -9.45 -1.21
N SER A 77 -4.42 -9.29 -0.30
CA SER A 77 -4.52 -10.09 0.92
C SER A 77 -5.72 -11.03 0.92
N CYS A 78 -5.58 -12.16 1.61
CA CYS A 78 -6.69 -13.03 2.00
C CYS A 78 -7.00 -12.98 3.50
N GLU A 79 -6.21 -12.23 4.28
CA GLU A 79 -6.28 -12.19 5.74
C GLU A 79 -7.04 -10.95 6.19
N ASP A 80 -8.20 -11.15 6.82
CA ASP A 80 -9.09 -10.06 7.23
C ASP A 80 -8.43 -9.09 8.21
N ASP A 81 -7.54 -9.58 9.07
CA ASP A 81 -6.77 -8.75 10.00
C ASP A 81 -5.75 -7.85 9.29
N GLU A 82 -5.14 -8.32 8.19
CA GLU A 82 -4.22 -7.51 7.40
C GLU A 82 -4.98 -6.44 6.62
N ILE A 83 -6.11 -6.81 6.01
CA ILE A 83 -7.01 -5.87 5.31
C ILE A 83 -7.47 -4.79 6.28
N ARG A 84 -7.96 -5.16 7.47
CA ARG A 84 -8.41 -4.21 8.49
C ARG A 84 -7.30 -3.24 8.90
N LYS A 85 -6.08 -3.74 9.11
CA LYS A 85 -4.93 -2.88 9.44
C LYS A 85 -4.63 -1.88 8.32
N CYS A 86 -4.70 -2.31 7.06
CA CYS A 86 -4.48 -1.42 5.91
C CYS A 86 -5.57 -0.33 5.83
N ILE A 87 -6.84 -0.68 5.97
CA ILE A 87 -7.96 0.28 5.95
C ILE A 87 -7.83 1.30 7.09
N LYS A 88 -7.54 0.84 8.31
CA LYS A 88 -7.33 1.72 9.46
C LYS A 88 -6.16 2.68 9.24
N MET A 89 -5.07 2.18 8.66
CA MET A 89 -3.92 3.01 8.34
C MET A 89 -4.29 4.09 7.33
N LEU A 90 -4.91 3.72 6.20
CA LEU A 90 -5.35 4.67 5.17
C LEU A 90 -6.27 5.76 5.73
N ARG A 91 -7.22 5.39 6.61
CA ARG A 91 -8.11 6.33 7.28
C ARG A 91 -7.36 7.28 8.22
N ASN A 92 -6.38 6.77 8.96
CA ASN A 92 -5.68 7.54 9.99
C ASN A 92 -4.47 8.33 9.43
N THR A 93 -4.18 8.22 8.14
CA THR A 93 -3.03 8.87 7.48
C THR A 93 -3.44 9.79 6.32
N ASP A 94 -4.68 10.28 6.33
CA ASP A 94 -5.23 11.17 5.30
C ASP A 94 -5.01 12.66 5.60
N GLY A 95 -4.27 12.98 6.67
CA GLY A 95 -4.00 14.36 7.10
C GLY A 95 -5.28 15.15 7.42
N ASP A 96 -6.35 14.49 7.86
CA ASP A 96 -7.68 15.04 8.12
C ASP A 96 -8.33 15.69 6.87
N THR A 97 -7.94 15.25 5.67
CA THR A 97 -8.47 15.80 4.41
C THR A 97 -9.63 14.99 3.83
N GLY A 98 -9.81 13.74 4.22
CA GLY A 98 -10.76 12.81 3.61
C GLY A 98 -10.36 12.30 2.22
N PHE A 99 -9.13 12.59 1.76
CA PHE A 99 -8.62 12.17 0.46
C PHE A 99 -7.35 11.33 0.57
N MET A 100 -7.07 10.52 -0.45
CA MET A 100 -5.79 9.85 -0.58
C MET A 100 -4.75 10.79 -1.19
N HIS A 101 -3.60 10.86 -0.54
CA HIS A 101 -2.43 11.60 -1.00
C HIS A 101 -1.49 10.73 -1.85
N GLU A 102 -0.50 11.36 -2.47
CA GLU A 102 0.58 10.62 -3.13
C GLU A 102 1.49 9.95 -2.11
N SER A 103 1.93 10.70 -1.11
CA SER A 103 2.72 10.18 -0.01
C SER A 103 2.43 10.93 1.29
N PHE A 104 2.77 10.32 2.42
CA PHE A 104 2.74 10.92 3.75
C PHE A 104 3.98 10.50 4.54
N HIS A 105 4.46 11.37 5.42
CA HIS A 105 5.64 11.07 6.25
C HIS A 105 5.31 10.01 7.30
N LYS A 106 6.17 8.99 7.44
CA LYS A 106 5.97 7.81 8.31
C LYS A 106 5.64 8.12 9.77
N ASP A 107 6.07 9.30 10.25
CA ASP A 107 5.87 9.75 11.63
C ASP A 107 4.86 10.91 11.77
N ASN A 108 4.41 11.51 10.66
CA ASN A 108 3.47 12.64 10.69
C ASN A 108 2.66 12.73 9.38
N PRO A 109 1.40 12.25 9.35
CA PRO A 109 0.57 12.26 8.14
C PRO A 109 0.21 13.64 7.60
N GLU A 110 0.22 14.69 8.43
CA GLU A 110 -0.02 16.07 7.98
C GLU A 110 1.08 16.55 7.00
N LYS A 111 2.25 15.89 7.02
CA LYS A 111 3.30 16.08 6.01
C LYS A 111 3.05 15.13 4.85
N TYR A 112 2.15 15.52 3.96
CA TYR A 112 1.81 14.76 2.75
C TYR A 112 2.18 15.50 1.46
N THR A 113 2.24 14.77 0.35
CA THR A 113 2.39 15.32 -1.00
C THR A 113 1.12 15.11 -1.82
N ARG A 114 0.83 16.08 -2.70
CA ARG A 114 -0.37 16.12 -3.57
C ARG A 114 -1.69 16.02 -2.80
N HIS A 115 -2.26 17.19 -2.49
CA HIS A 115 -3.58 17.31 -1.88
C HIS A 115 -4.71 16.73 -2.74
N TRP A 116 -4.53 16.66 -4.07
CA TRP A 116 -5.51 16.06 -4.98
C TRP A 116 -4.83 15.05 -5.91
N PHE A 117 -5.14 13.77 -5.70
CA PHE A 117 -4.64 12.69 -6.52
C PHE A 117 -5.76 11.71 -6.90
N ALA A 118 -6.41 11.98 -8.03
CA ALA A 118 -7.56 11.21 -8.50
C ALA A 118 -7.28 9.70 -8.62
N TRP A 119 -6.09 9.29 -9.04
CA TRP A 119 -5.76 7.87 -9.15
C TRP A 119 -5.73 7.16 -7.80
N ALA A 120 -5.04 7.72 -6.79
CA ALA A 120 -5.03 7.15 -5.44
C ALA A 120 -6.44 7.11 -4.83
N ASN A 121 -7.25 8.16 -5.07
CA ASN A 121 -8.66 8.19 -4.67
C ASN A 121 -9.48 7.07 -5.32
N THR A 122 -9.32 6.85 -6.63
CA THR A 122 -10.02 5.79 -7.37
C THR A 122 -9.63 4.41 -6.83
N LEU A 123 -8.33 4.16 -6.59
CA LEU A 123 -7.86 2.88 -6.03
C LEU A 123 -8.45 2.61 -4.64
N PHE A 124 -8.57 3.64 -3.81
CA PHE A 124 -9.21 3.50 -2.50
C PHE A 124 -10.71 3.18 -2.64
N GLY A 125 -11.43 3.90 -3.50
CA GLY A 125 -12.84 3.59 -3.79
C GLY A 125 -13.04 2.17 -4.33
N GLU A 126 -12.17 1.71 -5.22
CA GLU A 126 -12.15 0.35 -5.76
C GLU A 126 -11.95 -0.70 -4.66
N LEU A 127 -11.00 -0.46 -3.73
CA LEU A 127 -10.77 -1.35 -2.59
C LEU A 127 -12.02 -1.47 -1.72
N ILE A 128 -12.69 -0.36 -1.40
CA ILE A 128 -13.92 -0.37 -0.60
C ILE A 128 -15.03 -1.13 -1.31
N LEU A 129 -15.24 -0.88 -2.61
CA LEU A 129 -16.25 -1.59 -3.41
C LEU A 129 -16.00 -3.10 -3.42
N LYS A 130 -14.74 -3.52 -3.65
CA LYS A 130 -14.34 -4.93 -3.61
C LYS A 130 -14.69 -5.58 -2.27
N LEU A 131 -14.40 -4.92 -1.15
CA LEU A 131 -14.70 -5.45 0.18
C LEU A 131 -16.21 -5.60 0.41
N ILE A 132 -17.02 -4.67 -0.10
CA ILE A 132 -18.49 -4.74 -0.03
C ILE A 132 -18.99 -5.94 -0.87
N GLU A 133 -18.50 -6.11 -2.10
CA GLU A 133 -18.86 -7.24 -2.97
C GLU A 133 -18.48 -8.60 -2.34
N MET A 134 -17.35 -8.65 -1.63
CA MET A 134 -16.91 -9.81 -0.85
C MET A 134 -17.69 -10.02 0.45
N LYS A 135 -18.71 -9.19 0.74
CA LYS A 135 -19.51 -9.19 1.99
C LYS A 135 -18.67 -8.99 3.26
N LYS A 136 -17.58 -8.22 3.15
CA LYS A 136 -16.64 -7.91 4.23
C LYS A 136 -16.85 -6.51 4.83
N ILE A 137 -18.07 -5.99 4.79
CA ILE A 137 -18.40 -4.64 5.29
C ILE A 137 -18.08 -4.46 6.78
N ALA A 138 -18.12 -5.54 7.57
CA ALA A 138 -17.74 -5.52 8.99
C ALA A 138 -16.29 -5.07 9.21
N LEU A 139 -15.40 -5.25 8.24
CA LEU A 139 -14.01 -4.77 8.32
C LEU A 139 -13.88 -3.24 8.22
N LEU A 140 -14.93 -2.55 7.77
CA LEU A 140 -14.96 -1.09 7.59
C LEU A 140 -15.49 -0.35 8.83
N ASN A 141 -16.24 -1.05 9.69
CA ASN A 141 -17.06 -0.43 10.73
C ASN A 141 -16.38 -0.35 12.12
N GLU A 142 -15.11 -0.75 12.23
CA GLU A 142 -14.33 -0.81 13.48
C GLU A 142 -12.93 -0.23 13.31
#